data_AF-A0A699TK36-F1
#
_entry.id   AF-A0A699TK36-F1
#
_cell.length_a   1.000
_cell.length_b   1.000
_cell.length_c   1.000
_cell.angle_alpha   90.00
_cell.angle_beta   90.00
_cell.angle_gamma   90.00
#
_symmetry.space_group_name_H-M   'P 1'
#
loop_
_entity.id
_entity.type
_entity.pdbx_description
1 polymer ?
#
loop_
_entity_poly.entity_id
_entity_poly.type
_entity_poly.pdbx_seq_one_letter_code
_entity_poly.pdbx_strand_id
1 'polypeptide(L)'
;VPFQVKNVVLAGAYDQYGRGRVSNFLNSFNLLNMYLEIGGHRLNAQDATNFRQQLDMQRASLTTTFDYRDQATISYTYYALRHLPYTVLMDVSITAKKDLDLTAASVMEAPDALRDVQNYYNEIDRPHVTLSLLTSSAKSPTGKLLMCASNSFLFSEPHGQEPRIIHEMWDNSMHLMKFSKTLRAGQTYAYAVAGSSITSAHHPDPLNEAERL
;
A
#
# COMPACT_ATOMS: atom_id res chain seq x y z
N VAL A 1 -13.94 0.43 -5.45
CA VAL A 1 -13.47 -0.95 -5.17
C VAL A 1 -12.79 -0.91 -3.82
N PRO A 2 -13.00 -1.88 -2.92
CA PRO A 2 -12.28 -1.93 -1.64
C PRO A 2 -10.76 -1.90 -1.84
N PHE A 3 -10.02 -1.40 -0.85
CA PHE A 3 -8.55 -1.31 -0.84
C PHE A 3 -7.90 -0.43 -1.92
N GLN A 4 -8.64 0.53 -2.48
CA GLN A 4 -8.12 1.43 -3.50
C GLN A 4 -8.03 2.87 -2.98
N VAL A 5 -6.85 3.46 -3.08
CA VAL A 5 -6.57 4.87 -2.81
C VAL A 5 -6.57 5.61 -4.14
N LYS A 6 -7.33 6.70 -4.23
CA LYS A 6 -7.47 7.44 -5.48
C LYS A 6 -6.26 8.34 -5.75
N ASN A 7 -5.85 9.11 -4.76
CA ASN A 7 -4.75 10.07 -4.88
C ASN A 7 -3.97 10.10 -3.57
N VAL A 8 -2.64 10.09 -3.68
CA VAL A 8 -1.71 10.43 -2.61
C VAL A 8 -1.05 11.76 -2.98
N VAL A 9 -1.08 12.75 -2.09
CA VAL A 9 -0.51 14.08 -2.34
C VAL A 9 0.48 14.45 -1.23
N LEU A 10 1.58 15.09 -1.61
CA LEU A 10 2.61 15.55 -0.69
C LEU A 10 2.69 17.07 -0.70
N ALA A 11 2.65 17.68 0.47
CA ALA A 11 2.89 19.11 0.61
C ALA A 11 4.32 19.43 0.12
N GLY A 12 4.48 20.43 -0.75
CA GLY A 12 5.79 20.79 -1.33
C GLY A 12 6.09 20.11 -2.67
N ALA A 13 5.35 19.07 -3.05
CA ALA A 13 5.51 18.39 -4.34
C ALA A 13 4.66 19.08 -5.43
N TYR A 14 5.17 20.19 -5.95
CA TYR A 14 4.50 20.99 -6.98
C TYR A 14 5.27 21.04 -8.29
N ASP A 15 4.56 20.82 -9.39
CA ASP A 15 5.08 20.94 -10.75
C ASP A 15 3.98 21.39 -11.73
N GLN A 16 4.37 21.76 -12.96
CA GLN A 16 3.42 22.08 -14.02
C GLN A 16 2.66 20.82 -14.43
N TYR A 17 1.42 20.73 -13.99
CA TYR A 17 0.54 19.59 -14.23
C TYR A 17 -0.91 20.03 -14.39
N GLY A 18 -1.62 19.40 -15.32
CA GLY A 18 -3.00 19.75 -15.67
C GLY A 18 -3.11 20.95 -16.61
N ARG A 19 -4.25 21.67 -16.55
CA ARG A 19 -4.55 22.81 -17.43
C ARG A 19 -3.93 24.11 -16.91
N GLY A 20 -3.49 24.97 -17.83
CA GLY A 20 -3.11 26.36 -17.53
C GLY A 20 -1.61 26.63 -17.36
N ARG A 21 -0.73 25.63 -17.53
CA ARG A 21 0.74 25.77 -17.38
C ARG A 21 1.16 26.35 -16.01
N VAL A 22 0.33 26.17 -14.99
CA VAL A 22 0.59 26.59 -13.61
C VAL A 22 1.05 25.42 -12.77
N SER A 23 1.77 25.73 -11.68
CA SER A 23 2.20 24.73 -10.72
C SER A 23 0.98 24.18 -9.95
N ASN A 24 0.84 22.86 -9.87
CA ASN A 24 -0.25 22.19 -9.18
C ASN A 24 0.29 21.05 -8.30
N PHE A 25 -0.56 20.49 -7.44
CA PHE A 25 -0.25 19.27 -6.71
C PHE A 25 -0.06 18.12 -7.69
N LEU A 26 0.97 17.32 -7.44
CA LEU A 26 1.17 16.05 -8.11
C LEU A 26 0.58 14.91 -7.28
N ASN A 27 -0.04 13.98 -7.99
CA ASN A 27 -0.29 12.67 -7.42
C ASN A 27 1.05 11.93 -7.31
N SER A 28 1.34 11.42 -6.12
CA SER A 28 2.39 10.45 -5.88
C SER A 28 1.91 9.04 -6.18
N PHE A 29 2.79 8.06 -6.03
CA PHE A 29 2.46 6.64 -6.14
C PHE A 29 1.35 6.24 -5.17
N ASN A 30 0.44 5.38 -5.62
CA ASN A 30 -0.58 4.80 -4.76
C ASN A 30 -0.01 3.63 -3.97
N LEU A 31 0.77 3.93 -2.93
CA LEU A 31 1.55 2.95 -2.18
C LEU A 31 0.76 2.12 -1.14
N LEU A 32 -0.55 2.30 -1.03
CA LEU A 32 -1.41 1.49 -0.15
C LEU A 32 -2.53 0.79 -0.94
N ASN A 33 -2.42 0.76 -2.27
CA ASN A 33 -3.33 -0.03 -3.08
C ASN A 33 -3.11 -1.51 -2.78
N MET A 34 -4.21 -2.22 -2.57
CA MET A 34 -4.16 -3.66 -2.41
C MET A 34 -5.29 -4.35 -3.16
N TYR A 35 -5.15 -5.65 -3.33
CA TYR A 35 -6.26 -6.54 -3.57
C TYR A 35 -6.14 -7.80 -2.70
N LEU A 36 -7.28 -8.43 -2.47
CA LEU A 36 -7.37 -9.72 -1.82
C LEU A 36 -7.93 -10.74 -2.80
N GLU A 37 -7.42 -11.96 -2.73
CA GLU A 37 -8.00 -13.12 -3.38
C GLU A 37 -8.35 -14.15 -2.32
N ILE A 38 -9.52 -14.76 -2.44
CA ILE A 38 -9.93 -15.84 -1.56
C ILE A 38 -10.31 -17.05 -2.42
N GLY A 39 -9.62 -18.17 -2.22
CA GLY A 39 -9.77 -19.36 -3.06
C GLY A 39 -9.46 -19.11 -4.53
N GLY A 40 -8.49 -18.24 -4.83
CA GLY A 40 -8.12 -17.84 -6.20
C GLY A 40 -9.07 -16.85 -6.88
N HIS A 41 -10.11 -16.38 -6.18
CA HIS A 41 -11.01 -15.36 -6.70
C HIS A 41 -10.65 -13.98 -6.17
N ARG A 42 -10.23 -13.08 -7.07
CA ARG A 42 -9.96 -11.69 -6.74
C ARG A 42 -11.24 -10.95 -6.38
N LEU A 43 -11.21 -10.34 -5.19
CA LEU A 43 -12.30 -9.53 -4.67
C LEU A 43 -12.59 -8.35 -5.60
N ASN A 44 -13.86 -8.18 -5.96
CA ASN A 44 -14.35 -6.99 -6.63
C ASN A 44 -15.43 -6.29 -5.79
N ALA A 45 -15.89 -5.13 -6.27
CA ALA A 45 -16.86 -4.32 -5.52
C ALA A 45 -18.24 -5.00 -5.35
N GLN A 46 -18.62 -5.91 -6.25
CA GLN A 46 -19.92 -6.60 -6.19
C GLN A 46 -19.92 -7.74 -5.16
N ASP A 47 -18.74 -8.24 -4.78
CA ASP A 47 -18.60 -9.28 -3.74
C ASP A 47 -18.73 -8.71 -2.31
N ALA A 48 -18.61 -7.40 -2.16
CA ALA A 48 -18.64 -6.71 -0.87
C ALA A 48 -20.07 -6.35 -0.48
N THR A 49 -20.54 -6.94 0.62
CA THR A 49 -21.84 -6.63 1.24
C THR A 49 -21.64 -6.00 2.61
N ASN A 50 -22.67 -5.37 3.17
CA ASN A 50 -22.59 -4.68 4.48
C ASN A 50 -21.44 -3.67 4.55
N PHE A 51 -21.17 -2.99 3.43
CA PHE A 51 -20.06 -2.06 3.31
C PHE A 51 -20.29 -0.80 4.14
N ARG A 52 -19.33 -0.48 5.01
CA ARG A 52 -19.37 0.68 5.89
C ARG A 52 -18.01 1.35 5.93
N GLN A 53 -18.01 2.68 5.88
CA GLN A 53 -16.82 3.49 6.10
C GLN A 53 -17.06 4.45 7.25
N GLN A 54 -16.06 4.60 8.12
CA GLN A 54 -16.11 5.49 9.27
C GLN A 54 -14.81 6.28 9.36
N LEU A 55 -14.95 7.60 9.36
CA LEU A 55 -13.87 8.53 9.69
C LEU A 55 -13.94 8.85 11.18
N ASP A 56 -12.95 8.41 11.94
CA ASP A 56 -12.74 8.84 13.32
C ASP A 56 -11.81 10.07 13.30
N MET A 57 -12.38 11.25 13.52
CA MET A 57 -11.62 12.51 13.52
C MET A 57 -10.75 12.68 14.78
N GLN A 58 -11.10 12.03 15.89
CA GLN A 58 -10.34 12.12 17.14
C GLN A 58 -9.03 11.33 17.01
N ARG A 59 -9.11 10.13 16.44
CA ARG A 59 -7.96 9.25 16.20
C ARG A 59 -7.29 9.45 14.83
N ALA A 60 -7.92 10.25 13.96
CA ALA A 60 -7.50 10.51 12.59
C ALA A 60 -7.31 9.22 11.77
N SER A 61 -8.32 8.36 11.80
CA SER A 61 -8.32 7.06 11.14
C SER A 61 -9.54 6.87 10.25
N LEU A 62 -9.36 6.29 9.06
CA LEU A 62 -10.45 5.95 8.15
C LEU A 62 -10.57 4.43 8.06
N THR A 63 -11.59 3.88 8.71
CA THR A 63 -11.85 2.43 8.73
C THR A 63 -12.93 2.07 7.72
N THR A 64 -12.69 1.03 6.95
CA THR A 64 -13.68 0.40 6.06
C THR A 64 -13.91 -1.03 6.50
N THR A 65 -15.17 -1.43 6.65
CA THR A 65 -15.59 -2.80 6.99
C THR A 65 -16.61 -3.31 6.00
N PHE A 66 -16.52 -4.58 5.63
CA PHE A 66 -17.50 -5.22 4.77
C PHE A 66 -17.42 -6.75 4.89
N ASP A 67 -18.46 -7.43 4.45
CA ASP A 67 -18.48 -8.89 4.32
C ASP A 67 -18.16 -9.29 2.88
N TYR A 68 -17.17 -10.16 2.72
CA TYR A 68 -16.89 -10.81 1.45
C TYR A 68 -17.71 -12.09 1.33
N ARG A 69 -18.83 -11.97 0.60
CA ARG A 69 -19.84 -13.05 0.46
C ARG A 69 -20.17 -13.65 1.84
N ASP A 70 -20.25 -14.97 1.92
CA ASP A 70 -20.42 -15.73 3.16
C ASP A 70 -19.09 -16.31 3.70
N GLN A 71 -17.93 -15.83 3.20
CA GLN A 71 -16.63 -16.43 3.48
C GLN A 71 -15.83 -15.69 4.55
N ALA A 72 -15.87 -14.36 4.59
CA ALA A 72 -15.09 -13.58 5.54
C ALA A 72 -15.72 -12.21 5.86
N THR A 73 -15.39 -11.67 7.03
CA THR A 73 -15.56 -10.25 7.35
C THR A 73 -14.20 -9.57 7.28
N ILE A 74 -14.12 -8.46 6.57
CA ILE A 74 -12.87 -7.75 6.30
C ILE A 74 -12.98 -6.33 6.87
N SER A 75 -11.95 -5.92 7.58
CA SER A 75 -11.78 -4.57 8.11
C SER A 75 -10.39 -4.06 7.76
N TYR A 76 -10.29 -2.82 7.29
CA TYR A 76 -9.01 -2.16 7.11
C TYR A 76 -9.08 -0.69 7.48
N THR A 77 -8.00 -0.16 8.02
CA THR A 77 -7.93 1.21 8.53
C THR A 77 -6.70 1.92 7.98
N TYR A 78 -6.89 3.09 7.39
CA TYR A 78 -5.82 3.96 6.94
C TYR A 78 -5.44 4.99 8.00
N TYR A 79 -4.13 5.26 8.09
CA TYR A 79 -3.55 6.31 8.93
C TYR A 79 -2.48 7.08 8.15
N ALA A 80 -2.47 8.40 8.32
CA ALA A 80 -1.31 9.24 8.03
C ALA A 80 -0.60 9.53 9.37
N LEU A 81 0.64 9.06 9.52
CA LEU A 81 1.32 9.06 10.81
C LEU A 81 1.83 10.48 11.14
N ARG A 82 1.34 11.06 12.24
CA ARG A 82 1.74 12.42 12.66
C ARG A 82 3.17 12.51 13.19
N HIS A 83 3.64 11.45 13.84
CA HIS A 83 4.96 11.40 14.47
C HIS A 83 6.03 10.80 13.56
N LEU A 84 5.64 10.26 12.40
CA LEU A 84 6.53 9.75 11.37
C LEU A 84 6.15 10.45 10.04
N PRO A 85 6.69 11.65 9.77
CA PRO A 85 6.36 12.40 8.57
C PRO A 85 6.60 11.58 7.31
N TYR A 86 5.77 11.80 6.29
CA TYR A 86 5.82 11.09 5.00
C TYR A 86 5.42 9.61 5.04
N THR A 87 5.08 9.08 6.23
CA THR A 87 4.69 7.68 6.40
C THR A 87 3.17 7.54 6.58
N VAL A 88 2.64 6.50 5.98
CA VAL A 88 1.26 6.03 6.12
C VAL A 88 1.26 4.59 6.60
N LEU A 89 0.21 4.22 7.32
CA LEU A 89 0.00 2.86 7.80
C LEU A 89 -1.39 2.41 7.37
N MET A 90 -1.51 1.13 7.04
CA MET A 90 -2.78 0.46 6.88
C MET A 90 -2.82 -0.81 7.71
N ASP A 91 -3.74 -0.89 8.66
CA ASP A 91 -4.03 -2.14 9.37
C ASP A 91 -5.10 -2.91 8.62
N VAL A 92 -4.97 -4.23 8.56
CA VAL A 92 -5.92 -5.12 7.89
C VAL A 92 -6.25 -6.28 8.83
N SER A 93 -7.53 -6.57 8.96
CA SER A 93 -8.05 -7.68 9.74
C SER A 93 -9.09 -8.45 8.93
N ILE A 94 -8.92 -9.76 8.87
CA ILE A 94 -9.74 -10.67 8.08
C ILE A 94 -10.19 -11.79 9.00
N THR A 95 -11.49 -11.84 9.30
CA THR A 95 -12.10 -12.90 10.10
C THR A 95 -12.79 -13.90 9.16
N ALA A 96 -12.27 -15.12 9.13
CA ALA A 96 -12.81 -16.19 8.29
C ALA A 96 -14.14 -16.70 8.88
N LYS A 97 -15.21 -16.72 8.08
CA LYS A 97 -16.49 -17.37 8.41
C LYS A 97 -16.46 -18.86 8.00
N LYS A 98 -15.59 -19.21 7.06
CA LYS A 98 -15.33 -20.57 6.57
C LYS A 98 -13.83 -20.77 6.43
N ASP A 99 -13.40 -22.02 6.32
CA ASP A 99 -12.04 -22.34 5.90
C ASP A 99 -11.78 -21.70 4.54
N LEU A 100 -10.67 -20.98 4.41
CA LEU A 100 -10.33 -20.26 3.19
C LEU A 100 -8.82 -20.10 3.00
N ASP A 101 -8.43 -19.98 1.74
CA ASP A 101 -7.07 -19.62 1.34
C ASP A 101 -7.05 -18.15 0.94
N LEU A 102 -6.37 -17.34 1.73
CA LEU A 102 -6.19 -15.90 1.54
C LEU A 102 -4.92 -15.65 0.75
N THR A 103 -4.99 -14.80 -0.27
CA THR A 103 -3.84 -14.12 -0.85
C THR A 103 -4.06 -12.63 -0.74
N ALA A 104 -3.09 -11.92 -0.18
CA ALA A 104 -3.10 -10.46 -0.09
C ALA A 104 -1.94 -9.91 -0.90
N ALA A 105 -2.20 -8.87 -1.69
CA ALA A 105 -1.20 -8.24 -2.54
C ALA A 105 -1.18 -6.72 -2.32
N SER A 106 0.02 -6.19 -2.09
CA SER A 106 0.33 -4.76 -2.10
C SER A 106 0.78 -4.38 -3.49
N VAL A 107 0.09 -3.43 -4.10
CA VAL A 107 0.32 -2.99 -5.48
C VAL A 107 0.80 -1.55 -5.43
N MET A 108 1.95 -1.28 -6.05
CA MET A 108 2.41 0.08 -6.28
C MET A 108 2.20 0.46 -7.73
N GLU A 109 1.48 1.55 -7.94
CA GLU A 109 1.08 2.05 -9.25
C GLU A 109 1.54 3.50 -9.41
N ALA A 110 2.23 3.76 -10.51
CA ALA A 110 2.66 5.10 -10.90
C ALA A 110 1.52 5.86 -11.61
N PRO A 111 1.21 7.11 -11.20
CA PRO A 111 0.30 7.96 -11.96
C PRO A 111 0.83 8.28 -13.35
N ASP A 112 -0.05 8.33 -14.36
CA ASP A 112 0.28 8.67 -15.77
C ASP A 112 1.09 9.96 -15.96
N ALA A 113 1.00 10.87 -14.99
CA ALA A 113 1.71 12.15 -15.01
C ALA A 113 3.22 11.99 -14.81
N LEU A 114 3.65 10.92 -14.16
CA LEU A 114 5.05 10.69 -13.82
C LEU A 114 5.80 10.08 -15.00
N ARG A 115 7.07 10.42 -15.11
CA ARG A 115 7.95 9.98 -16.19
C ARG A 115 9.10 9.17 -15.65
N ASP A 116 9.71 8.37 -16.51
CA ASP A 116 10.90 7.58 -16.18
C ASP A 116 10.69 6.72 -14.92
N VAL A 117 9.56 6.01 -14.85
CA VAL A 117 9.22 5.15 -13.69
C VAL A 117 10.24 4.03 -13.57
N GLN A 118 10.77 3.83 -12.37
CA GLN A 118 11.67 2.74 -12.00
C GLN A 118 11.10 2.01 -10.79
N ASN A 119 11.12 0.69 -10.84
CA ASN A 119 10.55 -0.19 -9.83
C ASN A 119 11.65 -1.09 -9.26
N TYR A 120 11.67 -1.22 -7.93
CA TYR A 120 12.68 -1.96 -7.18
C TYR A 120 12.00 -2.89 -6.17
N TYR A 121 12.61 -4.06 -5.97
CA TYR A 121 12.25 -4.97 -4.90
C TYR A 121 13.51 -5.40 -4.18
N ASN A 122 13.58 -5.11 -2.89
CA ASN A 122 14.72 -5.42 -2.05
C ASN A 122 14.26 -6.20 -0.82
N GLU A 123 15.03 -7.22 -0.43
CA GLU A 123 14.84 -7.92 0.83
C GLU A 123 16.03 -7.63 1.75
N ILE A 124 15.73 -7.14 2.95
CA ILE A 124 16.72 -6.91 4.00
C ILE A 124 16.54 -8.02 5.02
N ASP A 125 17.43 -9.01 4.95
CA ASP A 125 17.45 -10.10 5.91
C ASP A 125 18.37 -9.77 7.10
N ARG A 126 17.78 -9.67 8.29
CA ARG A 126 18.47 -9.46 9.56
C ARG A 126 18.17 -10.62 10.49
N PRO A 127 19.04 -10.95 11.46
CA PRO A 127 18.84 -12.08 12.37
C PRO A 127 17.52 -12.08 13.17
N HIS A 128 16.81 -10.95 13.22
CA HIS A 128 15.59 -10.75 13.99
C HIS A 128 14.36 -10.42 13.14
N VAL A 129 14.51 -10.16 11.83
CA VAL A 129 13.41 -9.79 10.92
C VAL A 129 13.89 -9.84 9.47
N THR A 130 13.01 -10.25 8.56
CA THR A 130 13.19 -10.04 7.12
C THR A 130 12.21 -8.98 6.65
N LEU A 131 12.71 -7.90 6.01
CA LEU A 131 11.87 -6.83 5.49
C LEU A 131 11.90 -6.86 3.96
N SER A 132 10.72 -6.97 3.34
CA SER A 132 10.55 -6.81 1.89
C SER A 132 10.13 -5.38 1.59
N LEU A 133 10.89 -4.70 0.72
CA LEU A 133 10.65 -3.33 0.30
C LEU A 133 10.18 -3.33 -1.16
N LEU A 134 8.97 -2.82 -1.36
CA LEU A 134 8.40 -2.55 -2.68
C LEU A 134 8.55 -1.05 -2.95
N THR A 135 9.49 -0.67 -3.80
CA THR A 135 9.88 0.75 -3.98
C THR A 135 9.73 1.19 -5.42
N SER A 136 9.16 2.37 -5.65
CA SER A 136 9.11 3.02 -6.96
C SER A 136 9.70 4.43 -6.91
N SER A 137 10.34 4.82 -8.01
CA SER A 137 10.81 6.19 -8.25
C SER A 137 10.38 6.68 -9.62
N ALA A 138 10.13 7.98 -9.76
CA ALA A 138 9.81 8.60 -11.03
C ALA A 138 10.07 10.10 -10.99
N LYS A 139 10.21 10.70 -12.18
CA LYS A 139 10.32 12.15 -12.33
C LYS A 139 8.94 12.80 -12.46
N SER A 140 8.82 14.01 -11.94
CA SER A 140 7.67 14.87 -12.20
C SER A 140 7.54 15.23 -13.69
N PRO A 141 6.39 15.77 -14.14
CA PRO A 141 6.16 16.07 -15.56
C PRO A 141 7.25 16.91 -16.21
N THR A 142 7.79 17.93 -15.53
CA THR A 142 8.90 18.75 -16.07
C THR A 142 10.28 18.17 -15.76
N GLY A 143 10.36 17.15 -14.90
CA GLY A 143 11.61 16.60 -14.38
C GLY A 143 12.20 17.38 -13.21
N LYS A 144 11.48 18.38 -12.69
CA LYS A 144 11.89 19.22 -11.56
C LYS A 144 12.05 18.42 -10.27
N LEU A 145 11.20 17.43 -10.03
CA LEU A 145 11.21 16.62 -8.81
C LEU A 145 11.49 15.15 -9.14
N LEU A 146 12.26 14.52 -8.27
CA LEU A 146 12.30 13.06 -8.14
C LEU A 146 11.29 12.68 -7.05
N MET A 147 10.33 11.82 -7.40
CA MET A 147 9.29 11.31 -6.51
C MET A 147 9.59 9.86 -6.19
N CYS A 148 9.47 9.49 -4.91
CA CYS A 148 9.75 8.15 -4.43
C CYS A 148 8.65 7.68 -3.47
N ALA A 149 8.37 6.40 -3.51
CA ALA A 149 7.54 5.73 -2.52
C ALA A 149 8.07 4.33 -2.25
N SER A 150 7.93 3.87 -1.01
CA SER A 150 8.24 2.50 -0.62
C SER A 150 7.13 1.96 0.29
N ASN A 151 6.87 0.66 0.26
CA ASN A 151 6.02 0.01 1.24
C ASN A 151 6.53 -1.38 1.62
N SER A 152 6.08 -1.86 2.78
CA SER A 152 6.42 -3.16 3.34
C SER A 152 5.22 -3.77 4.09
N PHE A 153 5.11 -5.10 4.04
CA PHE A 153 4.20 -5.82 4.91
C PHE A 153 4.81 -5.95 6.31
N LEU A 154 3.97 -5.75 7.32
CA LEU A 154 4.31 -5.96 8.71
C LEU A 154 3.46 -7.13 9.24
N PHE A 155 4.15 -8.19 9.66
CA PHE A 155 3.55 -9.38 10.24
C PHE A 155 3.74 -9.39 11.74
N SER A 156 2.80 -10.05 12.44
CA SER A 156 2.87 -10.22 13.89
C SER A 156 3.59 -11.52 14.29
N GLU A 157 3.75 -12.43 13.33
CA GLU A 157 4.42 -13.70 13.50
C GLU A 157 5.91 -13.49 13.85
N PRO A 158 6.50 -14.39 14.67
CA PRO A 158 7.95 -14.39 14.90
C PRO A 158 8.73 -14.57 13.60
N HIS A 159 9.95 -14.05 13.57
CA HIS A 159 10.86 -14.21 12.44
C HIS A 159 10.97 -15.68 12.00
N GLY A 160 10.84 -15.90 10.69
CA GLY A 160 10.84 -17.23 10.08
C GLY A 160 9.49 -17.97 10.11
N GLN A 161 8.46 -17.42 10.77
CA GLN A 161 7.07 -17.92 10.73
C GLN A 161 6.12 -16.98 9.98
N GLU A 162 6.64 -15.84 9.54
CA GLU A 162 5.96 -14.89 8.68
C GLU A 162 5.63 -15.51 7.30
N PRO A 163 4.53 -15.09 6.66
CA PRO A 163 4.21 -15.52 5.32
C PRO A 163 5.33 -15.19 4.34
N ARG A 164 5.66 -16.13 3.46
CA ARG A 164 6.60 -15.86 2.36
C ARG A 164 6.01 -14.82 1.41
N ILE A 165 6.75 -13.75 1.19
CA ILE A 165 6.43 -12.72 0.21
C ILE A 165 6.97 -13.13 -1.17
N ILE A 166 6.19 -12.86 -2.20
CA ILE A 166 6.55 -13.06 -3.61
C ILE A 166 6.37 -11.74 -4.33
N HIS A 167 7.43 -11.27 -4.99
CA HIS A 167 7.40 -10.10 -5.86
C HIS A 167 6.98 -10.49 -7.27
N GLU A 168 6.10 -9.69 -7.88
CA GLU A 168 5.71 -9.81 -9.28
C GLU A 168 5.74 -8.43 -9.93
N MET A 169 6.26 -8.37 -11.15
CA MET A 169 6.24 -7.18 -11.99
C MET A 169 5.38 -7.47 -13.21
N TRP A 170 4.27 -6.75 -13.36
CA TRP A 170 3.35 -6.95 -14.47
C TRP A 170 3.70 -6.04 -15.64
N ASP A 171 4.05 -4.78 -15.36
CA ASP A 171 4.54 -3.81 -16.34
C ASP A 171 5.52 -2.81 -15.70
N ASN A 172 6.01 -1.84 -16.47
CA ASN A 172 6.98 -0.86 -15.99
C ASN A 172 6.40 0.18 -15.01
N SER A 173 5.08 0.36 -14.99
CA SER A 173 4.36 1.33 -14.15
C SER A 173 3.76 0.71 -12.89
N MET A 174 3.71 -0.62 -12.82
CA MET A 174 3.07 -1.35 -11.75
C MET A 174 3.82 -2.65 -11.41
N HIS A 175 4.16 -2.75 -10.14
CA HIS A 175 4.67 -3.97 -9.53
C HIS A 175 3.96 -4.23 -8.20
N LEU A 176 4.04 -5.45 -7.72
CA LEU A 176 3.38 -5.85 -6.50
C LEU A 176 4.24 -6.82 -5.71
N MET A 177 3.90 -6.94 -4.44
CA MET A 177 4.31 -8.09 -3.64
C MET A 177 3.08 -8.71 -2.98
N LYS A 178 3.08 -10.02 -2.84
CA LYS A 178 1.95 -10.77 -2.28
C LYS A 178 2.40 -11.87 -1.34
N PHE A 179 1.52 -12.24 -0.43
CA PHE A 179 1.67 -13.41 0.41
C PHE A 179 0.36 -14.20 0.45
N SER A 180 0.45 -15.46 0.88
CA SER A 180 -0.71 -16.33 1.06
C SER A 180 -0.76 -16.94 2.47
N LYS A 181 -1.97 -17.15 2.99
CA LYS A 181 -2.23 -17.76 4.30
C LYS A 181 -3.53 -18.58 4.24
N THR A 182 -3.53 -19.79 4.80
CA THR A 182 -4.76 -20.57 5.00
C THR A 182 -5.35 -20.24 6.37
N LEU A 183 -6.64 -19.91 6.40
CA LEU A 183 -7.38 -19.60 7.63
C LEU A 183 -8.49 -20.63 7.83
N ARG A 184 -8.71 -21.04 9.09
CA ARG A 184 -9.86 -21.86 9.50
C ARG A 184 -11.05 -20.99 9.87
N ALA A 185 -12.26 -21.54 9.74
CA ALA A 185 -13.47 -20.88 10.20
C ALA A 185 -13.34 -20.38 11.65
N GLY A 186 -13.71 -19.12 11.89
CA GLY A 186 -13.59 -18.43 13.17
C GLY A 186 -12.23 -17.78 13.44
N GLN A 187 -11.18 -18.08 12.66
CA GLN A 187 -9.88 -17.43 12.83
C GLN A 187 -9.89 -16.01 12.30
N THR A 188 -9.16 -15.12 12.99
CA THR A 188 -8.88 -13.78 12.52
C THR A 188 -7.40 -13.65 12.23
N TYR A 189 -7.07 -13.21 11.02
CA TYR A 189 -5.72 -12.86 10.62
C TYR A 189 -5.58 -11.36 10.53
N ALA A 190 -4.46 -10.83 11.04
CA ALA A 190 -4.16 -9.42 10.99
C ALA A 190 -2.73 -9.20 10.52
N TYR A 191 -2.54 -8.19 9.69
CA TYR A 191 -1.26 -7.71 9.20
C TYR A 191 -1.38 -6.20 8.95
N ALA A 192 -0.26 -5.52 8.78
CA ALA A 192 -0.25 -4.13 8.39
C ALA A 192 0.61 -3.90 7.14
N VAL A 193 0.40 -2.77 6.49
CA VAL A 193 1.28 -2.24 5.45
C VAL A 193 1.74 -0.87 5.90
N ALA A 194 3.04 -0.72 6.12
CA ALA A 194 3.66 0.58 6.30
C ALA A 194 4.20 1.03 4.95
N GLY A 195 4.10 2.33 4.66
CA GLY A 195 4.77 2.86 3.50
C GLY A 195 5.02 4.34 3.59
N SER A 196 5.95 4.81 2.79
CA SER A 196 6.48 6.15 2.81
C SER A 196 6.36 6.77 1.42
N SER A 197 6.22 8.09 1.36
CA SER A 197 6.34 8.83 0.10
C SER A 197 7.01 10.17 0.30
N ILE A 198 8.10 10.39 -0.42
CA ILE A 198 8.94 11.58 -0.28
C ILE A 198 9.46 12.03 -1.64
N THR A 199 9.86 13.29 -1.76
CA THR A 199 10.39 13.86 -3.00
C THR A 199 11.71 14.59 -2.80
N SER A 200 12.37 14.92 -3.90
CA SER A 200 13.58 15.76 -3.90
C SER A 200 13.35 17.19 -3.41
N ALA A 201 12.10 17.62 -3.18
CA ALA A 201 11.80 18.86 -2.48
C ALA A 201 12.02 18.76 -0.97
N HIS A 202 12.02 17.54 -0.42
CA HIS A 202 12.10 17.27 1.02
C HIS A 202 13.47 16.72 1.43
N HIS A 203 14.09 15.90 0.59
CA HIS A 203 15.38 15.26 0.85
C HIS A 203 16.20 15.17 -0.44
N PRO A 204 17.53 15.43 -0.43
CA PRO A 204 18.35 15.37 -1.64
C PRO A 204 18.41 13.97 -2.27
N ASP A 205 18.19 12.93 -1.47
CA ASP A 205 18.15 11.53 -1.90
C ASP A 205 16.82 10.90 -1.46
N PRO A 206 15.72 11.14 -2.19
CA PRO A 206 14.39 10.68 -1.77
C PRO A 206 14.21 9.17 -1.90
N LEU A 207 15.00 8.49 -2.73
CA LEU A 207 14.88 7.04 -2.94
C LEU A 207 15.34 6.29 -1.69
N ASN A 208 16.57 6.56 -1.24
CA ASN A 208 17.10 5.93 -0.03
C ASN A 208 16.32 6.35 1.22
N GLU A 209 15.82 7.60 1.27
CA GLU A 209 15.01 8.06 2.40
C GLU A 209 13.65 7.35 2.45
N ALA A 210 13.00 7.09 1.31
CA ALA A 210 11.75 6.33 1.28
C ALA A 210 11.92 4.92 1.85
N GLU A 211 13.00 4.22 1.51
CA GLU A 211 13.26 2.87 2.03
C GLU A 211 13.64 2.84 3.52
N ARG A 212 14.11 3.97 4.07
CA ARG A 212 14.54 4.10 5.47
C ARG A 212 13.40 4.42 6.44
N LEU A 213 12.39 5.16 5.97
CA LEU A 213 11.24 5.63 6.76
C LEU A 213 10.25 4.49 7.06
#